data_AF-D8G0X1-F1
#
_entry.id   AF-D8G0X1-F1
#
_cell.length_a   1.000
_cell.length_b   1.000
_cell.length_c   1.000
_cell.angle_alpha   90.00
_cell.angle_beta   90.00
_cell.angle_gamma   90.00
#
_symmetry.space_group_name_H-M   'P 1'
#
loop_
_entity.id
_entity.type
_entity.pdbx_description
1 polymer ?
#
loop_
_entity_poly.entity_id
_entity_poly.type
_entity_poly.pdbx_seq_one_letter_code
_entity_poly.pdbx_strand_id
1 'polypeptide(L)'
;MLRKWIFSTKRSNLKLNSPLKTIKFKGFKMQTKQAIRCPNCGSSAAERHYHSTSHLIETKCPSCDYLMITCSRTGKVVEAYAPGLYSRH
;
A
#
# COMPACT_ATOMS: atom_id res chain seq x y z
N MET A 1 -34.43 -48.42 38.88
CA MET A 1 -33.67 -47.65 37.88
C MET A 1 -34.08 -46.19 37.94
N LEU A 2 -33.35 -45.33 38.65
CA LEU A 2 -33.50 -43.86 38.61
C LEU A 2 -32.38 -43.22 39.42
N ARG A 3 -31.29 -42.78 38.77
CA ARG A 3 -30.37 -41.79 39.36
C ARG A 3 -29.99 -40.78 38.28
N LYS A 4 -30.67 -39.63 38.38
CA LYS A 4 -30.44 -38.40 37.62
C LYS A 4 -29.00 -37.93 37.82
N TRP A 5 -28.23 -37.80 36.74
CA TRP A 5 -26.99 -37.04 36.73
C TRP A 5 -27.32 -35.56 36.52
N ILE A 6 -27.26 -34.77 37.59
CA ILE A 6 -27.37 -33.31 37.52
C ILE A 6 -25.95 -32.77 37.28
N PHE A 7 -25.68 -32.33 36.05
CA PHE A 7 -24.46 -31.59 35.72
C PHE A 7 -24.53 -30.21 36.36
N SER A 8 -23.66 -29.96 37.35
CA SER A 8 -23.49 -28.67 38.01
C SER A 8 -22.67 -27.73 37.13
N THR A 9 -23.33 -26.82 36.43
CA THR A 9 -22.71 -25.75 35.65
C THR A 9 -22.32 -24.59 36.57
N LYS A 10 -21.10 -24.62 37.12
CA LYS A 10 -20.50 -23.43 37.75
C LYS A 10 -20.05 -22.45 36.64
N ARG A 11 -20.95 -21.53 36.26
CA ARG A 11 -20.63 -20.36 35.43
C ARG A 11 -19.96 -19.31 36.31
N SER A 12 -18.63 -19.26 36.30
CA SER A 12 -17.85 -18.17 36.91
C SER A 12 -18.00 -16.90 36.07
N ASN A 13 -18.64 -15.88 36.66
CA ASN A 13 -18.72 -14.53 36.11
C ASN A 13 -17.36 -13.82 36.29
N LEU A 14 -16.51 -13.86 35.27
CA LEU A 14 -15.34 -12.98 35.18
C LEU A 14 -15.76 -11.66 34.54
N LYS A 15 -15.98 -10.63 35.38
CA LYS A 15 -16.09 -9.23 34.94
C LYS A 15 -14.72 -8.77 34.43
N LEU A 16 -14.53 -8.73 33.11
CA LEU A 16 -13.43 -7.99 32.49
C LEU A 16 -13.80 -6.50 32.48
N ASN A 17 -13.37 -5.77 33.51
CA ASN A 17 -13.23 -4.33 33.45
C ASN A 17 -11.76 -4.01 33.15
N SER A 18 -11.45 -3.63 31.91
CA SER A 18 -10.18 -2.98 31.59
C SER A 18 -10.39 -1.87 30.56
N PRO A 19 -9.75 -0.70 30.72
CA PRO A 19 -9.92 0.41 29.81
C PRO A 19 -9.27 0.07 28.46
N LEU A 20 -10.06 0.14 27.39
CA LEU A 20 -9.59 0.01 26.02
C LEU A 20 -8.58 1.13 25.73
N LYS A 21 -7.28 0.82 25.81
CA LYS A 21 -6.23 1.70 25.27
C LYS A 21 -6.42 1.75 23.76
N THR A 22 -6.92 2.87 23.25
CA THR A 22 -7.07 3.10 21.81
C THR A 22 -5.67 3.21 21.20
N ILE A 23 -5.22 2.12 20.57
CA ILE A 23 -4.02 2.14 19.74
C ILE A 23 -4.32 3.03 18.53
N LYS A 24 -3.69 4.21 18.44
CA LYS A 24 -3.74 5.04 17.23
C LYS A 24 -2.99 4.30 16.11
N PHE A 25 -3.71 3.58 15.26
CA PHE A 25 -3.15 3.04 14.03
C PHE A 25 -2.84 4.21 13.08
N LYS A 26 -1.55 4.54 12.93
CA LYS A 26 -1.10 5.35 11.79
C LYS A 26 -1.44 4.56 10.53
N GLY A 27 -2.29 5.13 9.66
CA GLY A 27 -2.75 4.47 8.45
C GLY A 27 -1.57 3.97 7.61
N PHE A 28 -1.51 2.66 7.38
CA PHE A 28 -0.54 2.05 6.47
C PHE A 28 -0.94 2.43 5.04
N LYS A 29 -0.14 3.26 4.36
CA LYS A 29 -0.34 3.53 2.93
C LYS A 29 0.06 2.27 2.16
N MET A 30 -0.92 1.61 1.54
CA MET A 30 -0.67 0.51 0.62
C MET A 30 -0.06 1.05 -0.67
N GLN A 31 1.23 0.79 -0.87
CA GLN A 31 1.98 1.11 -2.08
C GLN A 31 2.40 -0.18 -2.78
N THR A 32 1.89 -0.40 -3.98
CA THR A 32 2.34 -1.53 -4.83
C THR A 32 3.44 -1.03 -5.75
N LYS A 33 4.57 -1.75 -5.82
CA LYS A 33 5.69 -1.42 -6.71
C LYS A 33 5.78 -2.45 -7.84
N GLN A 34 6.01 -1.99 -9.05
CA GLN A 34 6.21 -2.80 -10.24
C GLN A 34 7.49 -2.36 -10.96
N ALA A 35 8.38 -3.29 -11.30
CA ALA A 35 9.53 -3.00 -12.14
C ALA A 35 9.09 -2.90 -13.60
N ILE A 36 9.50 -1.85 -14.31
CA ILE A 36 9.16 -1.62 -15.72
C ILE A 36 10.39 -1.14 -16.50
N ARG A 37 10.30 -1.16 -17.84
CA ARG A 37 11.26 -0.45 -18.69
C ARG A 37 10.93 1.05 -18.72
N CYS A 38 11.96 1.89 -18.66
CA CYS A 38 11.81 3.33 -18.74
C CYS A 38 11.29 3.73 -20.13
N PRO A 39 10.20 4.51 -20.23
CA PRO A 39 9.70 4.99 -21.52
C PRO A 39 10.61 6.05 -22.14
N ASN A 40 11.46 6.71 -21.35
CA ASN A 40 12.44 7.67 -21.84
C ASN A 40 13.69 6.94 -22.34
N CYS A 41 14.51 6.37 -21.45
CA CYS A 41 15.83 5.81 -21.83
C CYS A 41 15.87 4.30 -22.13
N GLY A 42 14.77 3.55 -21.96
CA GLY A 42 14.76 2.09 -22.14
C GLY A 42 15.41 1.27 -21.01
N SER A 43 15.98 1.90 -19.98
CA SER A 43 16.57 1.21 -18.83
C SER A 43 15.55 0.31 -18.10
N SER A 44 15.99 -0.86 -17.62
CA SER A 44 15.19 -1.74 -16.74
C SER A 44 15.14 -1.30 -15.29
N ALA A 45 15.86 -0.23 -14.93
CA ALA A 45 15.86 0.27 -13.56
C ALA A 45 14.62 1.12 -13.22
N ALA A 46 13.67 1.29 -14.14
CA ALA A 46 12.47 2.07 -13.87
C ALA A 46 11.46 1.31 -13.02
N GLU A 47 10.73 2.04 -12.20
CA GLU A 47 9.74 1.50 -11.28
C GLU A 47 8.44 2.28 -11.38
N ARG A 48 7.31 1.59 -11.20
CA ARG A 48 5.98 2.17 -11.08
C ARG A 48 5.40 1.88 -9.71
N HIS A 49 5.01 2.94 -9.00
CA HIS A 49 4.50 2.94 -7.65
C HIS A 49 3.03 3.33 -7.69
N TYR A 50 2.15 2.44 -7.26
CA TYR A 50 0.71 2.69 -7.16
C TYR A 50 0.38 3.14 -5.75
N HIS A 51 0.00 4.40 -5.63
CA HIS A 51 -0.44 5.00 -4.38
C HIS A 51 -1.96 4.91 -4.31
N SER A 52 -2.46 3.81 -3.74
CA SER A 52 -3.90 3.51 -3.65
C SER A 52 -4.69 4.62 -2.94
N THR A 53 -4.15 5.15 -1.85
CA THR A 53 -4.80 6.19 -1.03
C THR A 53 -4.97 7.54 -1.73
N SER A 54 -4.06 7.93 -2.61
CA SER A 54 -4.11 9.20 -3.34
C SER A 54 -4.56 9.03 -4.79
N HIS A 55 -4.84 7.80 -5.22
CA HIS A 55 -5.14 7.47 -6.60
C HIS A 55 -4.06 7.99 -7.57
N LEU A 56 -2.79 7.85 -7.19
CA LEU A 56 -1.66 8.27 -8.02
C LEU A 56 -0.85 7.06 -8.48
N ILE A 57 -0.34 7.16 -9.70
CA ILE A 57 0.61 6.22 -10.28
C ILE A 57 1.88 7.03 -10.56
N GLU A 58 2.93 6.74 -9.81
CA GLU A 58 4.23 7.37 -9.95
C GLU A 58 5.16 6.41 -10.70
N THR A 59 5.62 6.82 -11.87
CA THR A 59 6.62 6.10 -12.65
C THR A 59 7.92 6.89 -12.58
N LYS A 60 9.00 6.25 -12.11
CA LYS A 60 10.31 6.88 -11.98
C LYS A 60 11.43 6.04 -12.57
N CYS A 61 12.47 6.68 -13.09
CA CYS A 61 13.67 6.01 -13.56
C CYS A 61 14.92 6.69 -12.96
N PRO A 62 15.73 5.97 -12.18
CA PRO A 62 16.97 6.52 -11.61
C PRO A 62 18.09 6.66 -12.65
N SER A 63 17.97 6.04 -13.84
CA SER A 63 19.03 6.09 -14.86
C SER A 63 19.04 7.38 -15.68
N CYS A 64 17.89 8.02 -15.82
CA CYS A 64 17.74 9.23 -16.63
C CYS A 64 16.82 10.24 -15.94
N ASP A 65 16.67 10.17 -14.61
CA ASP A 65 15.82 11.04 -13.81
C ASP A 65 14.39 11.25 -14.35
N TYR A 66 13.86 10.29 -15.11
CA TYR A 66 12.50 10.37 -15.64
C TYR A 66 11.50 10.22 -14.51
N LEU A 67 10.51 11.12 -14.42
CA LEU A 67 9.42 11.07 -13.46
C LEU A 67 8.10 11.34 -14.16
N MET A 68 7.08 10.54 -13.88
CA MET A 68 5.74 10.71 -14.40
C MET A 68 4.73 10.30 -13.35
N ILE A 69 3.91 11.24 -12.89
CA ILE A 69 2.84 11.02 -11.94
C ILE A 69 1.52 11.21 -12.66
N THR A 70 0.69 10.17 -12.67
CA THR A 70 -0.65 10.22 -13.26
C THR A 70 -1.72 9.85 -12.25
N CYS A 71 -2.93 10.36 -12.44
CA CYS A 71 -4.07 9.93 -11.65
C CYS A 71 -4.55 8.55 -12.11
N SER A 72 -4.63 7.57 -11.21
CA SER A 72 -5.10 6.22 -11.52
C SER A 72 -6.57 6.16 -11.94
N ARG A 73 -7.37 7.18 -11.57
CA ARG A 73 -8.80 7.25 -11.89
C ARG A 73 -9.09 7.89 -13.23
N THR A 74 -8.37 8.96 -13.58
CA THR A 74 -8.64 9.75 -14.78
C THR A 74 -7.61 9.55 -15.88
N GLY A 75 -6.44 8.98 -15.56
CA GLY A 75 -5.28 8.89 -16.45
C GLY A 75 -4.59 10.21 -16.73
N LYS A 76 -5.09 11.33 -16.18
CA LYS A 76 -4.49 12.65 -16.37
C LYS A 76 -3.10 12.72 -15.74
N VAL A 77 -2.20 13.42 -16.41
CA VAL A 77 -0.87 13.75 -15.90
C VAL A 77 -1.03 14.79 -14.80
N VAL A 78 -0.47 14.48 -13.63
CA VAL A 78 -0.38 15.39 -12.48
C VAL A 78 0.96 16.11 -12.53
N GLU A 79 2.03 15.36 -12.78
CA GLU A 79 3.39 15.89 -12.87
C GLU A 79 4.21 15.03 -13.84
N ALA A 80 5.06 15.67 -14.64
CA ALA A 80 5.94 14.97 -15.56
C ALA A 80 7.26 15.71 -15.69
N TYR A 81 8.35 14.96 -15.62
CA TYR A 81 9.71 15.41 -15.85
C TYR A 81 10.43 14.39 -16.74
N ALA A 82 10.95 14.87 -17.86
CA ALA A 82 11.67 14.06 -18.83
C ALA A 82 12.90 14.83 -19.30
N PRO A 83 14.09 14.52 -18.78
CA PRO A 83 15.31 15.13 -19.29
C PRO A 83 15.63 14.58 -20.68
N GLY A 84 16.24 15.44 -21.49
CA GLY A 84 16.71 15.06 -22.81
C GLY A 84 17.71 13.92 -22.71
N LEU A 85 17.49 12.86 -23.49
CA LEU A 85 18.50 11.81 -23.65
C LEU A 85 19.62 12.40 -24.47
N TYR A 86 20.73 12.75 -23.82
CA TYR A 86 21.97 12.98 -24.55
C TYR A 86 22.29 11.66 -25.25
N SER A 87 22.24 11.66 -26.59
CA SER A 87 22.74 10.54 -27.38
C SER A 87 24.17 10.29 -26.93
N ARG A 88 24.40 9.18 -26.24
CA ARG A 88 25.77 8.66 -26.11
C ARG A 88 26.12 8.11 -27.50
N HIS A 89 26.71 8.98 -28.31
CA HIS A 89 27.49 8.59 -29.48
C HIS A 89 28.67 7.72 -29.04
#